data_AF-A0A7S3S179-F1
#
_entry.id   AF-A0A7S3S179-F1
#
_cell.length_a   1.000
_cell.length_b   1.000
_cell.length_c   1.000
_cell.angle_alpha   90.00
_cell.angle_beta   90.00
_cell.angle_gamma   90.00
#
_symmetry.space_group_name_H-M   'P 1'
#
loop_
_entity.id
_entity.type
_entity.pdbx_description
1 polymer ?
#
loop_
_entity_poly.entity_id
_entity_poly.type
_entity_poly.pdbx_seq_one_letter_code
_entity_poly.pdbx_strand_id
1 'polypeptide(L)'
;AVRALVMSALFRASATGVVLATGHGAPTITAEVVGHDEDDEAAAAGGGGLWWVVQVSTAHDGFNAYRIKRRYRQFDVLDKTLRAAFQGVPDLPGKAGWLSSSDKDFLDKRKAGLSSYLRSITLDPALSQNEDVRSFLELGSAEELFVRLQEKEHFCNLAVLEKDKALEAQRQRVAALTGENGRAQHDIQALEAQIAEAARGREEAKAAADAALGLARQQVGQLEEAVLAAQAAEAEAVDTRRATAQRLEVQE
;
A
#
# COMPACT_ATOMS: atom_id res chain seq x y z
N ALA A 1 7.70 -20.65 -5.96
CA ALA A 1 7.59 -19.35 -6.65
C ALA A 1 6.24 -18.76 -6.25
N VAL A 2 6.13 -17.72 -5.43
CA VAL A 2 6.62 -16.36 -5.64
C VAL A 2 7.03 -15.78 -4.29
N ARG A 3 8.34 -15.56 -4.12
CA ARG A 3 8.96 -14.84 -3.01
C ARG A 3 10.01 -13.93 -3.64
N ALA A 4 9.60 -12.74 -4.06
CA ALA A 4 10.50 -11.65 -4.45
C ALA A 4 9.72 -10.35 -4.67
N LEU A 5 10.32 -9.25 -4.21
CA LEU A 5 10.07 -7.85 -4.56
C LEU A 5 8.82 -7.16 -3.98
N VAL A 6 9.02 -6.36 -2.93
CA VAL A 6 8.86 -4.87 -2.93
C VAL A 6 9.83 -4.34 -1.83
N MET A 7 11.02 -3.89 -2.20
CA MET A 7 11.49 -2.48 -2.24
C MET A 7 11.38 -1.74 -0.89
N SER A 8 12.47 -1.58 -0.13
CA SER A 8 13.57 -0.59 -0.33
C SER A 8 13.17 0.83 0.07
N ALA A 9 13.34 1.14 1.36
CA ALA A 9 13.59 2.49 1.83
C ALA A 9 15.00 2.53 2.43
N LEU A 10 15.86 3.31 1.77
CA LEU A 10 17.24 3.56 2.13
C LEU A 10 17.34 4.16 3.53
N PHE A 11 17.91 3.42 4.47
CA PHE A 11 18.59 4.04 5.60
C PHE A 11 20.08 3.86 5.41
N ARG A 12 20.74 4.94 5.00
CA ARG A 12 22.19 5.05 4.89
C ARG A 12 22.74 5.05 6.31
N ALA A 13 22.95 3.86 6.87
CA ALA A 13 23.75 3.71 8.08
C ALA A 13 25.18 4.11 7.74
N SER A 14 25.57 5.32 8.14
CA SER A 14 26.95 5.74 8.15
C SER A 14 27.70 4.83 9.11
N ALA A 15 28.47 3.89 8.54
CA ALA A 15 29.40 3.05 9.24
C ALA A 15 30.47 3.94 9.88
N THR A 16 30.33 4.19 11.17
CA THR A 16 31.39 4.79 11.99
C THR A 16 31.50 3.97 13.26
N GLY A 17 32.49 3.08 13.27
CA GLY A 17 33.15 2.54 14.46
C GLY A 17 32.28 1.78 15.45
N VAL A 18 32.17 0.46 15.28
CA VAL A 18 32.01 -0.43 16.44
C VAL A 18 33.34 -0.41 17.19
N VAL A 19 33.40 0.38 18.27
CA VAL A 19 34.47 0.26 19.27
C VAL A 19 34.00 -0.79 20.26
N LEU A 20 34.58 -1.98 20.16
CA LEU A 20 34.59 -2.97 21.24
C LEU A 20 35.32 -2.34 22.44
N ALA A 21 34.57 -1.90 23.44
CA ALA A 21 35.15 -1.45 24.70
C ALA A 21 34.85 -2.47 25.80
N THR A 22 35.90 -3.21 26.14
CA THR A 22 36.05 -4.00 27.37
C THR A 22 35.82 -3.15 28.63
N GLY A 23 35.33 -3.77 29.69
CA GLY A 23 34.76 -3.09 30.84
C GLY A 23 35.70 -2.19 31.67
N HIS A 24 35.27 -0.94 31.84
CA HIS A 24 35.15 -0.17 33.09
C HIS A 24 34.65 1.24 32.71
N GLY A 25 33.45 1.63 33.17
CA GLY A 25 33.04 3.04 33.23
C GLY A 25 32.61 3.73 31.93
N ALA A 26 31.79 3.09 31.07
CA ALA A 26 31.13 3.83 30.00
C ALA A 26 29.95 4.67 30.55
N PRO A 27 29.72 5.90 30.07
CA PRO A 27 28.61 6.72 30.54
C PRO A 27 27.27 6.05 30.17
N THR A 28 26.42 5.85 31.18
CA THR A 28 25.10 5.22 31.05
C THR A 28 24.13 6.01 30.16
N ILE A 29 24.44 7.28 29.85
CA ILE A 29 23.54 8.21 29.17
C ILE A 29 24.30 8.93 28.07
N THR A 30 23.70 9.04 26.89
CA THR A 30 24.21 9.84 25.78
C THR A 30 23.17 10.85 25.33
N ALA A 31 23.59 12.08 25.04
CA ALA A 31 22.70 13.14 24.56
C ALA A 31 23.34 13.87 23.37
N GLU A 32 22.58 14.06 22.29
CA GLU A 32 23.04 14.81 21.12
C GLU A 32 21.90 15.59 20.46
N VAL A 33 22.24 16.70 19.81
CA VAL A 33 21.27 17.49 19.04
C VAL A 33 21.12 16.89 17.65
N VAL A 34 19.91 16.41 17.33
CA VAL A 34 19.61 15.74 16.05
C VAL A 34 19.10 16.73 15.00
N GLY A 35 18.45 17.82 15.43
CA GLY A 35 17.91 18.82 14.52
C GLY A 35 17.40 20.06 15.23
N HIS A 36 16.69 20.89 14.48
CA HIS A 36 15.98 22.05 14.99
C HIS A 36 14.59 22.11 14.36
N ASP A 37 13.60 22.54 15.15
CA ASP A 37 12.25 22.80 14.67
C ASP A 37 11.98 24.31 14.78
N GLU A 38 11.46 24.88 13.71
CA GLU A 38 10.80 26.18 13.73
C GLU A 38 9.31 25.88 13.97
N ASP A 39 8.86 25.98 15.22
CA ASP A 39 7.44 25.73 15.52
C ASP A 39 6.60 26.91 14.99
N ASP A 40 5.87 26.70 13.89
CA ASP A 40 4.88 27.66 13.36
C ASP A 40 3.80 28.01 14.41
N GLU A 41 3.48 27.08 15.31
CA GLU A 41 2.44 27.24 16.34
C GLU A 41 2.87 28.19 17.48
N ALA A 42 4.18 28.30 17.76
CA ALA A 42 4.73 29.22 18.76
C ALA A 42 4.80 30.68 18.24
N ALA A 43 4.73 30.89 16.93
CA ALA A 43 4.61 32.21 16.33
C ALA A 43 3.27 32.89 16.71
N ALA A 44 2.21 32.11 16.90
CA ALA A 44 0.90 32.61 17.33
C ALA A 44 0.89 33.10 18.80
N ALA A 45 1.79 32.60 19.65
CA ALA A 45 1.92 32.99 21.06
C ALA A 45 2.96 34.11 21.30
N GLY A 46 3.41 34.81 20.24
CA GLY A 46 4.32 35.96 20.36
C GLY A 46 5.78 35.59 20.71
N GLY A 47 6.16 34.32 20.57
CA GLY A 47 7.46 33.81 20.97
C GLY A 47 8.14 33.00 19.87
N GLY A 48 8.18 33.53 18.64
CA GLY A 48 8.91 32.93 17.52
C GLY A 48 10.39 32.74 17.87
N GLY A 49 10.83 31.49 17.92
CA GLY A 49 12.19 31.15 18.30
C GLY A 49 12.53 29.70 17.96
N LEU A 50 13.78 29.48 17.57
CA LEU A 50 14.31 28.19 17.16
C LEU A 50 14.40 27.21 18.35
N TRP A 51 13.85 26.01 18.17
CA TRP A 51 13.94 24.90 19.13
C TRP A 51 14.96 23.87 18.67
N TRP A 52 15.83 23.43 19.58
CA TRP A 52 16.76 22.33 19.33
C TRP A 52 16.14 21.01 19.77
N VAL A 53 16.17 20.02 18.89
CA VAL A 53 15.69 18.66 19.17
C VAL A 53 16.89 17.84 19.65
N VAL A 54 16.88 17.52 20.94
CA VAL A 54 17.90 16.71 21.61
C VAL A 54 17.39 15.27 21.71
N GLN A 55 18.18 14.32 21.24
CA GLN A 55 17.94 12.89 21.44
C GLN A 55 18.75 12.42 22.64
N VAL A 56 18.07 11.84 23.63
CA VAL A 56 18.66 11.28 24.85
C VAL A 56 18.49 9.78 24.81
N SER A 57 19.58 9.03 25.03
CA SER A 57 19.58 7.57 25.10
C SER A 57 20.15 7.12 26.43
N THR A 58 19.37 6.37 27.21
CA THR A 58 19.75 5.83 28.54
C THR A 58 20.41 4.45 28.46
N ALA A 59 20.57 3.92 27.25
CA ALA A 59 21.30 2.72 26.94
C ALA A 59 22.06 2.92 25.63
N HIS A 60 23.13 2.15 25.41
CA HIS A 60 23.93 2.23 24.18
C HIS A 60 23.18 1.73 22.93
N ASP A 61 22.00 1.13 23.11
CA ASP A 61 21.10 0.79 22.03
C ASP A 61 20.06 1.91 21.83
N GLY A 62 19.95 2.41 20.60
CA GLY A 62 18.97 3.45 20.25
C GLY A 62 17.49 3.06 20.42
N PHE A 63 17.21 1.91 21.04
CA PHE A 63 15.87 1.44 21.39
C PHE A 63 15.25 2.23 22.55
N ASN A 64 16.06 2.69 23.50
CA ASN A 64 15.61 3.51 24.64
C ASN A 64 16.02 4.97 24.48
N ALA A 65 15.82 5.50 23.28
CA ALA A 65 16.05 6.91 22.99
C ALA A 65 14.72 7.69 22.95
N TYR A 66 14.71 8.87 23.56
CA TYR A 66 13.59 9.82 23.47
C TYR A 66 14.10 11.18 23.01
N ARG A 67 13.19 12.02 22.50
CA ARG A 67 13.51 13.34 21.97
C ARG A 67 12.87 14.42 22.83
N ILE A 68 13.66 15.42 23.20
CA ILE A 68 13.21 16.59 23.95
C ILE A 68 13.50 17.86 23.13
N LYS A 69 12.63 18.86 23.25
CA LYS A 69 12.83 20.19 22.65
C LYS A 69 13.41 21.16 23.68
N ARG A 70 14.46 21.89 23.31
CA ARG A 70 15.11 22.91 24.16
C ARG A 70 15.50 24.15 23.37
N ARG A 71 15.25 25.34 23.92
CA ARG A 71 15.73 26.62 23.37
C ARG A 71 17.19 26.84 23.76
N TYR A 72 17.96 27.54 22.93
CA TYR A 72 19.35 27.91 23.26
C TYR A 72 19.47 28.61 24.62
N ARG A 73 18.51 29.45 25.01
CA ARG A 73 18.50 30.10 26.33
C ARG A 73 18.46 29.09 27.50
N GLN A 74 17.83 27.94 27.32
CA GLN A 74 17.82 26.89 28.36
C GLN A 74 19.21 26.26 28.52
N PHE A 75 19.97 26.12 27.42
CA PHE A 75 21.38 25.70 27.50
C PHE A 75 22.24 26.74 28.22
N ASP A 76 22.04 28.04 27.97
CA ASP A 76 22.76 29.13 28.66
C ASP A 76 22.47 29.17 30.16
N VAL A 77 21.24 28.87 30.58
CA VAL A 77 20.89 28.75 32.00
C VAL A 77 21.60 27.56 32.62
N LEU A 78 21.56 26.38 31.97
CA LEU A 78 22.25 25.19 32.47
C LEU A 78 23.77 25.41 32.60
N ASP A 79 24.42 25.96 31.57
CA ASP A 79 25.88 26.22 31.57
C ASP A 79 26.28 27.16 32.72
N LYS A 80 25.50 28.22 32.98
CA LYS A 80 25.73 29.11 34.12
C LYS A 80 25.62 28.41 35.46
N THR A 81 24.59 27.58 35.63
CA THR A 81 24.40 26.80 36.87
C THR A 81 25.57 25.82 37.07
N LEU A 82 25.99 25.12 36.02
CA LEU A 82 27.11 24.19 36.09
C LEU A 82 28.43 24.88 36.37
N ARG A 83 28.72 26.02 35.72
CA ARG A 83 29.95 26.79 35.97
C ARG A 83 30.03 27.38 37.37
N ALA A 84 28.89 27.64 38.01
CA ALA A 84 28.85 28.08 39.40
C ALA A 84 29.23 26.93 40.36
N ALA A 85 28.93 25.68 40.01
CA ALA A 85 29.11 24.51 40.86
C ALA A 85 30.38 23.69 40.57
N PHE A 86 30.89 23.71 39.33
CA PHE A 86 31.98 22.85 38.87
C PHE A 86 33.06 23.64 38.12
N GLN A 87 34.33 23.25 38.34
CA GLN A 87 35.48 23.76 37.59
C GLN A 87 35.76 22.79 36.42
N GLY A 88 35.87 23.30 35.19
CA GLY A 88 36.11 22.47 34.00
C GLY A 88 34.89 22.16 33.13
N VAL A 89 33.80 22.92 33.28
CA VAL A 89 32.61 22.80 32.41
C VAL A 89 32.99 23.14 30.96
N PRO A 90 32.62 22.30 29.97
CA PRO A 90 32.90 22.55 28.55
C PRO A 90 32.31 23.85 28.05
N ASP A 91 32.96 24.49 27.08
CA ASP A 91 32.47 25.75 26.53
C ASP A 91 31.20 25.58 25.69
N LEU A 92 30.15 26.32 26.08
CA LEU A 92 28.92 26.41 25.32
C LEU A 92 29.18 27.23 24.04
N PRO A 93 28.75 26.77 22.85
CA PRO A 93 28.96 27.52 21.61
C PRO A 93 28.34 28.92 21.74
N GLY A 94 29.10 29.95 21.36
CA GLY A 94 28.78 31.35 21.64
C GLY A 94 27.39 31.82 21.19
N LYS A 95 26.89 32.85 21.88
CA LYS A 95 25.70 33.61 21.47
C LYS A 95 25.99 34.28 20.14
N ALA A 96 25.05 34.21 19.20
CA ALA A 96 25.17 34.84 17.90
C ALA A 96 25.24 36.35 18.12
N GLY A 97 26.43 36.94 18.14
CA GLY A 97 26.57 38.38 18.25
C GLY A 97 26.02 39.09 17.00
N TRP A 98 26.07 38.42 15.84
CA TRP A 98 25.75 39.03 14.53
C TRP A 98 25.39 38.01 13.42
N LEU A 99 25.14 36.75 13.74
CA LEU A 99 24.77 35.71 12.76
C LEU A 99 23.26 35.45 12.86
N SER A 100 22.55 35.62 11.74
CA SER A 100 21.11 35.39 11.64
C SER A 100 20.78 33.94 11.96
N SER A 101 19.67 33.70 12.67
CA SER A 101 19.11 32.36 12.88
C SER A 101 18.72 31.64 11.59
N SER A 102 18.74 32.32 10.45
CA SER A 102 18.48 31.78 9.12
C SER A 102 19.73 31.31 8.36
N ASP A 103 20.93 31.54 8.90
CA ASP A 103 22.18 31.07 8.28
C ASP A 103 22.41 29.59 8.59
N LYS A 104 22.32 28.75 7.56
CA LYS A 104 22.48 27.29 7.67
C LYS A 104 23.83 26.91 8.27
N ASP A 105 24.91 27.61 7.91
CA ASP A 105 26.25 27.29 8.43
C ASP A 105 26.36 27.60 9.92
N PHE A 106 25.67 28.65 10.36
CA PHE A 106 25.57 28.99 11.76
C PHE A 106 24.76 27.94 12.54
N LEU A 107 23.63 27.48 12.00
CA LEU A 107 22.81 26.43 12.61
C LEU A 107 23.55 25.10 12.72
N ASP A 108 24.27 24.70 11.68
CA ASP A 108 25.06 23.46 11.67
C ASP A 108 26.23 23.52 12.66
N LYS A 109 26.97 24.63 12.69
CA LYS A 109 28.05 24.85 13.69
C LYS A 109 27.49 24.85 15.11
N ARG A 110 26.35 25.51 15.32
CA ARG A 110 25.69 25.55 16.63
C ARG A 110 25.19 24.17 17.04
N LYS A 111 24.57 23.40 16.14
CA LYS A 111 24.17 22.02 16.37
C LYS A 111 25.36 21.17 16.80
N ALA A 112 26.47 21.23 16.06
CA ALA A 112 27.69 20.50 16.39
C ALA A 112 28.24 20.90 17.77
N GLY A 113 28.30 22.20 18.06
CA GLY A 113 28.75 22.70 19.36
C GLY A 113 27.86 22.27 20.52
N LEU A 114 26.53 22.33 20.35
CA LEU A 114 25.58 21.88 21.37
C LEU A 114 25.66 20.37 21.57
N SER A 115 25.78 19.57 20.50
CA SER A 115 25.99 18.13 20.59
C SER A 115 27.30 17.79 21.30
N SER A 116 28.38 18.53 21.04
CA SER A 116 29.66 18.33 21.73
C SER A 116 29.55 18.69 23.21
N TYR A 117 28.90 19.81 23.54
CA TYR A 117 28.65 20.24 24.91
C TYR A 117 27.87 19.17 25.68
N LEU A 118 26.75 18.69 25.12
CA LEU A 118 25.93 17.63 25.70
C LEU A 118 26.73 16.34 25.91
N ARG A 119 27.52 15.93 24.91
CA ARG A 119 28.38 14.75 25.01
C ARG A 119 29.38 14.88 26.16
N SER A 120 30.05 16.03 26.27
CA SER A 120 31.03 16.27 27.32
C SER A 120 30.42 16.29 28.72
N ILE A 121 29.25 16.91 28.91
CA ILE A 121 28.57 16.86 30.23
C ILE A 121 28.05 15.46 30.58
N THR A 122 27.65 14.65 29.58
CA THR A 122 27.20 13.27 29.83
C THR A 122 28.36 12.28 30.05
N LEU A 123 29.56 12.60 29.57
CA LEU A 123 30.77 11.80 29.77
C LEU A 123 31.33 11.93 31.19
N ASP A 124 31.16 13.09 31.83
CA ASP A 124 31.60 13.31 33.20
C ASP A 124 30.56 12.76 34.20
N PRO A 125 30.91 11.76 35.03
CA PRO A 125 30.01 11.22 36.05
C PRO A 125 29.50 12.27 37.05
N ALA A 126 30.31 13.28 37.39
CA ALA A 126 29.92 14.31 38.35
C ALA A 126 28.85 15.26 37.77
N LEU A 127 28.99 15.60 36.48
CA LEU A 127 28.03 16.45 35.78
C LEU A 127 26.77 15.67 35.38
N SER A 128 26.91 14.43 34.90
CA SER A 128 25.77 13.62 34.47
C SER A 128 24.82 13.22 35.61
N GLN A 129 25.30 13.12 36.84
CA GLN A 129 24.48 12.85 38.03
C GLN A 129 23.89 14.11 38.68
N ASN A 130 24.29 15.30 38.22
CA ASN A 130 23.74 16.55 38.74
C ASN A 130 22.24 16.69 38.40
N GLU A 131 21.45 17.12 39.37
CA GLU A 131 19.99 17.26 39.25
C GLU A 131 19.58 18.21 38.10
N ASP A 132 20.31 19.31 37.88
CA ASP A 132 20.00 20.27 36.80
C ASP A 132 20.22 19.64 35.42
N VAL A 133 21.26 18.82 35.25
CA VAL A 133 21.51 18.08 34.00
C VAL A 133 20.45 17.01 33.78
N ARG A 134 20.12 16.26 34.83
CA ARG A 134 19.08 15.23 34.77
C ARG A 134 17.71 15.83 34.46
N SER A 135 17.34 16.92 35.11
CA SER A 135 16.12 17.69 34.84
C SER A 135 16.12 18.26 33.43
N PHE A 136 17.24 18.85 32.99
CA PHE A 136 17.38 19.38 31.64
C PHE A 136 17.15 18.30 30.57
N LEU A 137 17.68 17.10 30.78
CA LEU A 137 17.52 15.95 29.90
C LEU A 137 16.20 15.20 30.11
N GLU A 138 15.34 15.62 31.05
CA GLU A 138 14.11 14.91 31.45
C GLU A 138 14.35 13.47 31.89
N LEU A 139 15.51 13.23 32.50
CA LEU A 139 15.84 12.00 33.20
C LEU A 139 15.14 12.02 34.56
N GLY A 140 13.82 11.90 34.51
CA GLY A 140 12.92 11.89 35.65
C GLY A 140 13.24 10.79 36.65
N SER A 141 12.54 10.81 37.78
CA SER A 141 12.59 9.69 38.72
C SER A 141 12.14 8.40 38.03
N ALA A 142 12.52 7.23 38.57
CA ALA A 142 12.09 5.94 38.01
C ALA A 142 10.56 5.87 37.83
N GLU A 143 9.81 6.51 38.72
CA GLU A 143 8.35 6.58 38.69
C GLU A 143 7.79 7.29 37.45
N GLU A 144 8.37 8.43 37.04
CA GLU A 144 7.96 9.15 35.83
C GLU A 144 8.25 8.36 34.56
N LEU A 145 9.38 7.63 34.53
CA LEU A 145 9.72 6.74 33.42
C LEU A 145 8.76 5.54 33.34
N PHE A 146 8.36 4.97 34.48
CA PHE A 146 7.37 3.88 34.51
C PHE A 146 6.00 4.35 34.02
N VAL A 147 5.53 5.53 34.42
CA VAL A 147 4.27 6.09 33.94
C VAL A 147 4.30 6.28 32.43
N ARG A 148 5.35 6.92 31.89
CA ARG A 148 5.51 7.11 30.44
C ARG A 148 5.63 5.80 29.67
N LEU A 149 6.31 4.80 30.24
CA LEU A 149 6.41 3.47 29.63
C LEU A 149 5.04 2.79 29.60
N GLN A 150 4.29 2.82 30.70
CA GLN A 150 2.96 2.23 30.79
C GLN A 150 1.97 2.91 29.83
N GLU A 151 2.02 4.23 29.71
CA GLU A 151 1.23 4.98 28.72
C GLU A 151 1.57 4.55 27.29
N LYS A 152 2.86 4.43 26.97
CA LYS A 152 3.32 3.98 25.65
C LYS A 152 2.88 2.54 25.37
N GLU A 153 3.04 1.63 26.34
CA GLU A 153 2.59 0.24 26.21
C GLU A 153 1.07 0.17 26.01
N HIS A 154 0.30 0.94 26.77
CA HIS A 154 -1.15 1.02 26.62
C HIS A 154 -1.55 1.53 25.23
N PHE A 155 -0.91 2.59 24.75
CA PHE A 155 -1.14 3.14 23.41
C PHE A 155 -0.81 2.12 22.32
N CYS A 156 0.34 1.44 22.42
CA CYS A 156 0.71 0.37 21.48
C CYS A 156 -0.32 -0.75 21.47
N ASN A 157 -0.78 -1.20 22.63
CA ASN A 157 -1.77 -2.27 22.73
C ASN A 157 -3.12 -1.86 22.10
N LEU A 158 -3.58 -0.63 22.33
CA LEU A 158 -4.80 -0.11 21.69
C LEU A 158 -4.65 -0.05 20.17
N ALA A 159 -3.52 0.46 19.67
CA ALA A 159 -3.26 0.53 18.24
C ALA A 159 -3.23 -0.87 17.60
N VAL A 160 -2.59 -1.86 18.24
CA VAL A 160 -2.57 -3.25 17.76
C VAL A 160 -3.99 -3.81 17.69
N LEU A 161 -4.80 -3.63 18.75
CA LEU A 161 -6.18 -4.09 18.78
C LEU A 161 -7.05 -3.47 17.68
N GLU A 162 -6.89 -2.18 17.41
CA GLU A 162 -7.60 -1.50 16.32
C GLU A 162 -7.20 -2.06 14.96
N LYS A 163 -5.89 -2.30 14.74
CA LYS A 163 -5.40 -2.88 13.49
C LYS A 163 -5.87 -4.32 13.30
N ASP A 164 -5.92 -5.12 14.36
CA ASP A 164 -6.42 -6.49 14.31
C ASP A 164 -7.91 -6.52 13.95
N LYS A 165 -8.73 -5.66 14.56
CA LYS A 165 -10.16 -5.51 14.19
C LYS A 165 -10.33 -5.12 12.73
N ALA A 166 -9.54 -4.15 12.24
CA ALA A 166 -9.58 -3.73 10.85
C ALA A 166 -9.18 -4.88 9.91
N LEU A 167 -8.15 -5.65 10.27
CA LEU A 167 -7.70 -6.80 9.50
C LEU A 167 -8.77 -7.90 9.43
N GLU A 168 -9.44 -8.19 10.54
CA GLU A 168 -10.54 -9.14 10.59
C GLU A 168 -11.73 -8.70 9.72
N ALA A 169 -12.10 -7.41 9.77
CA ALA A 169 -13.16 -6.87 8.92
C ALA A 169 -12.81 -7.01 7.42
N GLN A 170 -11.56 -6.74 7.04
CA GLN A 170 -11.09 -6.95 5.67
C GLN A 170 -11.13 -8.43 5.26
N ARG A 171 -10.71 -9.34 6.15
CA ARG A 171 -10.78 -10.79 5.91
C ARG A 171 -12.22 -11.26 5.68
N GLN A 172 -13.17 -10.79 6.49
CA GLN A 172 -14.59 -11.11 6.32
C GLN A 172 -15.12 -10.61 4.97
N ARG A 173 -14.76 -9.37 4.57
CA ARG A 173 -15.15 -8.81 3.26
C ARG A 173 -14.58 -9.62 2.09
N VAL A 174 -13.30 -10.02 2.17
CA VAL A 174 -12.68 -10.87 1.14
C VAL A 174 -13.38 -12.23 1.06
N ALA A 175 -13.71 -12.84 2.19
CA ALA A 175 -14.43 -14.11 2.22
C ALA A 175 -15.83 -14.00 1.58
N ALA A 176 -16.57 -12.93 1.87
CA ALA A 176 -17.87 -12.66 1.26
C ALA A 176 -17.77 -12.50 -0.26
N LEU A 177 -16.86 -11.66 -0.74
CA LEU A 177 -16.64 -11.44 -2.17
C LEU A 177 -16.17 -12.71 -2.89
N THR A 178 -15.35 -13.54 -2.23
CA THR A 178 -14.93 -14.82 -2.80
C THR A 178 -16.11 -15.78 -2.95
N GLY A 179 -17.02 -15.81 -1.96
CA GLY A 179 -18.25 -16.59 -2.04
C GLY A 179 -19.19 -16.10 -3.14
N GLU A 180 -19.36 -14.79 -3.28
CA GLU A 180 -20.16 -14.17 -4.35
C GLU A 180 -19.58 -14.46 -5.73
N ASN A 181 -18.26 -14.32 -5.91
CA ASN A 181 -17.58 -14.68 -7.16
C ASN A 181 -17.77 -16.15 -7.51
N GLY A 182 -17.71 -17.06 -6.52
CA GLY A 182 -17.95 -18.49 -6.76
C GLY A 182 -19.36 -18.77 -7.26
N ARG A 183 -20.37 -18.09 -6.69
CA ARG A 183 -21.77 -18.19 -7.15
C ARG A 183 -21.93 -17.63 -8.57
N ALA A 184 -21.39 -16.44 -8.83
CA ALA A 184 -21.44 -15.82 -10.15
C ALA A 184 -20.74 -16.70 -11.21
N GLN A 185 -19.61 -17.32 -10.89
CA GLN A 185 -18.93 -18.26 -11.79
C GLN A 185 -19.77 -19.49 -12.09
N HIS A 186 -20.45 -20.04 -11.08
CA HIS A 186 -21.37 -21.16 -11.28
C HIS A 186 -22.55 -20.76 -12.19
N ASP A 187 -23.13 -19.59 -11.97
CA ASP A 187 -24.23 -19.08 -12.80
C ASP A 187 -23.79 -18.83 -14.26
N ILE A 188 -22.59 -18.28 -14.46
CA ILE A 188 -22.00 -18.12 -15.79
C ILE A 188 -21.86 -19.49 -16.47
N GLN A 189 -21.32 -20.50 -15.79
CA GLN A 189 -21.18 -21.84 -16.36
C GLN A 189 -22.53 -22.47 -16.72
N ALA A 190 -23.55 -22.27 -15.87
CA ALA A 190 -24.90 -22.75 -16.13
C ALA A 190 -25.52 -22.08 -17.37
N LEU A 191 -25.35 -20.76 -17.52
CA LEU A 191 -25.81 -20.02 -18.69
C LEU A 191 -25.06 -20.41 -19.96
N GLU A 192 -23.74 -20.62 -19.88
CA GLU A 192 -22.94 -21.11 -21.00
C GLU A 192 -23.43 -22.49 -21.49
N ALA A 193 -23.75 -23.39 -20.57
CA ALA A 193 -24.31 -24.70 -20.91
C ALA A 193 -25.68 -24.57 -21.60
N GLN A 194 -26.57 -23.71 -21.09
CA GLN A 194 -27.88 -23.46 -21.70
C GLN A 194 -27.75 -22.86 -23.10
N ILE A 195 -26.83 -21.90 -23.29
CA ILE A 195 -26.56 -21.30 -24.61
C ILE A 195 -26.06 -22.36 -25.59
N ALA A 196 -25.15 -23.24 -25.14
CA ALA A 196 -24.62 -24.32 -25.97
C ALA A 196 -25.72 -25.31 -26.39
N GLU A 197 -26.61 -25.68 -25.48
CA GLU A 197 -27.76 -26.56 -25.77
C GLU A 197 -28.74 -25.89 -26.74
N ALA A 198 -29.09 -24.62 -26.50
CA ALA A 198 -29.97 -23.86 -27.40
C ALA A 198 -29.34 -23.61 -28.78
N ALA A 199 -28.01 -23.54 -28.89
CA ALA A 199 -27.31 -23.47 -30.17
C ALA A 199 -27.39 -24.81 -30.92
N ARG A 200 -27.18 -25.94 -30.24
CA ARG A 200 -27.34 -27.28 -30.84
C ARG A 200 -28.76 -27.50 -31.35
N GLY A 201 -29.77 -27.20 -30.53
CA GLY A 201 -31.18 -27.33 -30.95
C GLY A 201 -31.52 -26.46 -32.16
N ARG A 202 -30.93 -25.26 -32.28
CA ARG A 202 -31.09 -24.40 -33.47
C ARG A 202 -30.43 -24.99 -34.71
N GLU A 203 -29.25 -25.57 -34.60
CA GLU A 203 -28.58 -26.24 -35.72
C GLU A 203 -29.34 -27.49 -36.17
N GLU A 204 -29.84 -28.29 -35.23
CA GLU A 204 -30.69 -29.45 -35.54
C GLU A 204 -31.99 -29.04 -36.24
N ALA A 205 -32.66 -27.99 -35.76
CA ALA A 205 -33.87 -27.46 -36.39
C ALA A 205 -33.59 -26.90 -37.79
N LYS A 206 -32.45 -26.23 -37.99
CA LYS A 206 -32.01 -25.74 -39.30
C LYS A 206 -31.73 -26.89 -40.26
N ALA A 207 -30.99 -27.91 -39.82
CA ALA A 207 -30.70 -29.10 -40.62
C ALA A 207 -31.99 -29.84 -41.03
N ALA A 208 -32.96 -29.96 -40.11
CA ALA A 208 -34.27 -30.54 -40.41
C ALA A 208 -35.06 -29.71 -41.42
N ALA A 209 -35.04 -28.38 -41.32
CA ALA A 209 -35.68 -27.48 -42.28
C ALA A 209 -35.04 -27.58 -43.67
N ASP A 210 -33.71 -27.61 -43.76
CA ASP A 210 -32.98 -27.77 -45.02
C ASP A 210 -33.28 -29.13 -45.68
N ALA A 211 -33.35 -30.21 -44.89
CA ALA A 211 -33.74 -31.53 -45.38
C ALA A 211 -35.19 -31.55 -45.91
N ALA A 212 -36.13 -30.94 -45.19
CA ALA A 212 -37.52 -30.82 -45.62
C ALA A 212 -37.66 -30.01 -46.93
N LEU A 213 -36.91 -28.91 -47.06
CA LEU A 213 -36.82 -28.12 -48.30
C LEU A 213 -36.26 -28.96 -49.46
N GLY A 214 -35.25 -29.79 -49.20
CA GLY A 214 -34.70 -30.72 -50.19
C GLY A 214 -35.73 -31.71 -50.70
N LEU A 215 -36.48 -32.34 -49.80
CA LEU A 215 -37.56 -33.28 -50.15
C LEU A 215 -38.68 -32.59 -50.94
N ALA A 216 -39.09 -31.39 -50.52
CA ALA A 216 -40.10 -30.61 -51.24
C ALA A 216 -39.66 -30.28 -52.67
N ARG A 217 -38.40 -29.89 -52.88
CA ARG A 217 -37.83 -29.65 -54.22
C ARG A 217 -37.84 -30.92 -55.07
N GLN A 218 -37.49 -32.06 -54.50
CA GLN A 218 -37.53 -33.34 -55.20
C GLN A 218 -38.95 -33.70 -55.64
N GLN A 219 -39.94 -33.50 -54.76
CA GLN A 219 -41.35 -33.73 -55.08
C GLN A 219 -41.84 -32.81 -56.21
N VAL A 220 -41.46 -31.53 -56.18
CA VAL A 220 -41.78 -30.59 -57.27
C VAL A 220 -41.18 -31.08 -58.59
N GLY A 221 -39.91 -31.49 -58.60
CA GLY A 221 -39.28 -32.05 -59.80
C GLY A 221 -39.99 -33.30 -60.33
N GLN A 222 -40.38 -34.23 -59.45
CA GLN A 222 -41.15 -35.42 -59.83
C GLN A 222 -42.53 -35.06 -60.40
N LEU A 223 -43.20 -34.05 -59.85
CA LEU A 223 -44.48 -33.56 -60.37
C LEU A 223 -44.30 -32.90 -61.74
N GLU A 224 -43.26 -32.10 -61.93
CA GLU A 224 -42.93 -31.50 -63.23
C GLU A 224 -42.66 -32.58 -64.29
N GLU A 225 -41.86 -33.59 -63.95
CA GLU A 225 -41.63 -34.75 -64.82
C GLU A 225 -42.93 -35.51 -65.14
N ALA A 226 -43.79 -35.73 -64.13
CA ALA A 226 -45.07 -36.40 -64.32
C ALA A 226 -46.03 -35.58 -65.20
N VAL A 227 -46.03 -34.25 -65.07
CA VAL A 227 -46.82 -33.34 -65.91
C VAL A 227 -46.32 -33.39 -67.36
N LEU A 228 -45.01 -33.34 -67.58
CA LEU A 228 -44.43 -33.47 -68.92
C LEU A 228 -44.76 -34.82 -69.55
N ALA A 229 -44.67 -35.91 -68.78
CA ALA A 229 -45.05 -37.25 -69.23
C ALA A 229 -46.54 -37.34 -69.58
N ALA A 230 -47.42 -36.73 -68.78
CA ALA A 230 -48.85 -36.68 -69.06
C ALA A 230 -49.18 -35.88 -70.33
N GLN A 231 -48.52 -34.73 -70.53
CA GLN A 231 -48.66 -33.91 -71.75
C GLN A 231 -48.18 -34.67 -72.99
N ALA A 232 -47.05 -35.40 -72.91
CA ALA A 232 -46.56 -36.24 -74.00
C ALA A 232 -47.55 -37.37 -74.34
N ALA A 233 -48.08 -38.06 -73.34
CA ALA A 233 -49.08 -39.11 -73.52
C ALA A 233 -50.38 -38.57 -74.14
N GLU A 234 -50.81 -37.36 -73.75
CA GLU A 234 -51.97 -36.70 -74.34
C GLU A 234 -51.73 -36.32 -75.81
N ALA A 235 -50.54 -35.83 -76.17
CA ALA A 235 -50.16 -35.55 -77.55
C ALA A 235 -50.17 -36.83 -78.42
N GLU A 236 -49.61 -37.93 -77.93
CA GLU A 236 -49.67 -39.23 -78.61
C GLU A 236 -51.12 -39.74 -78.76
N ALA A 237 -51.97 -39.55 -77.74
CA ALA A 237 -53.39 -39.90 -77.81
C ALA A 237 -54.16 -39.06 -78.85
N VAL A 238 -53.81 -37.77 -79.00
CA VAL A 238 -54.39 -36.91 -80.04
C VAL A 238 -53.93 -37.34 -81.42
N ASP A 239 -52.65 -37.62 -81.62
CA ASP A 239 -52.10 -38.08 -82.90
C ASP A 239 -52.69 -39.43 -83.33
N THR A 240 -52.85 -40.36 -82.40
CA THR A 240 -53.50 -41.66 -82.67
C THR A 240 -54.97 -41.49 -83.05
N ARG A 241 -55.74 -40.61 -82.36
CA ARG A 241 -57.12 -40.27 -82.74
C ARG A 241 -57.21 -39.62 -84.13
N ARG A 242 -56.25 -38.75 -84.46
CA ARG A 242 -56.17 -38.14 -85.80
C ARG A 242 -55.90 -39.19 -86.87
N ALA A 243 -54.97 -40.12 -86.62
CA ALA A 243 -54.64 -41.20 -87.54
C ALA A 243 -55.81 -42.19 -87.73
N THR A 244 -56.58 -42.50 -86.68
CA THR A 244 -57.78 -43.34 -86.82
C THR A 244 -58.91 -42.63 -87.56
N ALA A 245 -59.12 -41.33 -87.31
CA ALA A 245 -60.09 -40.53 -88.07
C ALA A 245 -59.74 -40.47 -89.57
N GLN A 246 -58.47 -40.24 -89.92
CA GLN A 246 -58.01 -40.24 -91.31
C GLN A 246 -58.17 -41.60 -92.00
N ARG A 247 -58.04 -42.73 -91.28
CA ARG A 247 -58.30 -44.07 -91.85
C ARG A 247 -59.79 -44.31 -92.12
N LEU A 248 -60.66 -43.75 -91.29
CA LEU A 248 -62.12 -43.85 -91.48
C LEU A 248 -62.58 -43.03 -92.69
N GLU A 249 -61.99 -41.86 -92.92
CA GLU A 249 -62.29 -41.02 -94.10
C GLU A 249 -61.80 -41.61 -95.44
N VAL A 250 -60.85 -42.55 -95.44
CA VAL A 250 -60.36 -43.24 -96.66
C VAL A 250 -61.20 -44.48 -97.02
N GLN A 251 -62.12 -44.89 -96.15
CA GLN A 251 -63.01 -46.04 -96.38
C GLN A 251 -64.44 -45.67 -96.85
N GLU A 252 -64.74 -44.38 -97.02
CA GLU A 252 -65.94 -43.88 -97.75
C GLU A 252 -65.60 -43.52 -99.20
#